data_AF-A0A8T5WN07-F1
#
_entry.id   AF-A0A8T5WN07-F1
#
_cell.length_a   1.000
_cell.length_b   1.000
_cell.length_c   1.000
_cell.angle_alpha   90.00
_cell.angle_beta   90.00
_cell.angle_gamma   90.00
#
_symmetry.space_group_name_H-M   'P 1'
#
loop_
_entity.id
_entity.type
_entity.pdbx_description
1 polymer ?
#
loop_
_entity_poly.entity_id
_entity_poly.type
_entity_poly.pdbx_seq_one_letter_code
_entity_poly.pdbx_strand_id
1 'polypeptide(L)'
;MAIGLFVEPGVVYSWRDFKKFKAPFSIALDGFVNAPTRRDHRGPYANYDHHSGVDRIATRSTSDQVHMEINLNLFDRFRKDGVPTTQIFVNDPDEDTCLASWELMHFEQIRGHANPKINRLVYVEDRLDCTAGAYPFGDITMRRKMAWIFDPYTRARFEGRLSGLNAQGMKTIMESVHARIDKYVIDDAQESVLEGEYKRVGGGKSWALVKENGPAARMSLYNDGINAFVSFFDNGNGTWRYMYGRRSAWVDFPILRLYPLLNKIDPCGISEGNRHAGSDTIGGSPRKTGSKISPQDLEKILNERLHLG
;
A
#
# COMPACT_ATOMS: atom_id res chain seq x y z
N MET A 1 -25.18 -15.47 -1.49
CA MET A 1 -24.43 -14.27 -1.08
C MET A 1 -23.95 -13.56 -2.32
N ALA A 2 -24.22 -12.26 -2.46
CA ALA A 2 -23.96 -11.48 -3.68
C ALA A 2 -22.77 -10.50 -3.48
N ILE A 3 -21.74 -10.94 -2.77
CA ILE A 3 -20.49 -10.20 -2.57
C ILE A 3 -19.49 -10.71 -3.61
N GLY A 4 -18.99 -9.82 -4.47
CA GLY A 4 -18.07 -10.19 -5.55
C GLY A 4 -16.87 -9.27 -5.64
N LEU A 5 -15.69 -9.85 -5.93
CA LEU A 5 -14.44 -9.13 -6.15
C LEU A 5 -14.16 -8.94 -7.64
N PHE A 6 -13.92 -7.69 -8.01
CA PHE A 6 -13.63 -7.21 -9.36
C PHE A 6 -12.26 -6.54 -9.37
N VAL A 7 -11.33 -7.09 -10.15
CA VAL A 7 -9.96 -6.61 -10.23
C VAL A 7 -9.74 -5.92 -11.58
N GLU A 8 -9.37 -4.64 -11.57
CA GLU A 8 -9.07 -3.87 -12.78
C GLU A 8 -7.65 -3.27 -12.68
N PRO A 9 -6.62 -4.05 -13.08
CA PRO A 9 -5.22 -3.69 -12.86
C PRO A 9 -4.86 -2.29 -13.36
N GLY A 10 -4.32 -1.45 -12.47
CA GLY A 10 -3.82 -0.11 -12.80
C GLY A 10 -4.88 0.92 -13.24
N VAL A 11 -6.17 0.59 -13.16
CA VAL A 11 -7.26 1.53 -13.45
C VAL A 11 -7.49 2.42 -12.24
N VAL A 12 -7.65 3.72 -12.47
CA VAL A 12 -7.96 4.71 -11.44
C VAL A 12 -9.09 5.60 -11.91
N TYR A 13 -10.19 5.64 -11.15
CA TYR A 13 -11.36 6.47 -11.44
C TYR A 13 -11.33 7.78 -10.63
N SER A 14 -12.02 8.81 -11.14
CA SER A 14 -12.50 9.88 -10.25
C SER A 14 -13.72 9.38 -9.47
N TRP A 15 -14.02 9.95 -8.29
CA TRP A 15 -15.23 9.59 -7.54
C TRP A 15 -16.51 9.74 -8.36
N ARG A 16 -16.58 10.78 -9.19
CA ARG A 16 -17.70 11.02 -10.10
C ARG A 16 -17.85 9.91 -11.12
N ASP A 17 -16.75 9.50 -11.74
CA ASP A 17 -16.76 8.49 -12.80
C ASP A 17 -17.02 7.10 -12.21
N PHE A 18 -16.51 6.80 -11.02
CA PHE A 18 -16.83 5.57 -10.30
C PHE A 18 -18.34 5.40 -10.13
N LYS A 19 -19.03 6.41 -9.58
CA LYS A 19 -20.51 6.36 -9.42
C LYS A 19 -21.28 6.37 -10.73
N LYS A 20 -20.67 6.87 -11.81
CA LYS A 20 -21.28 6.89 -13.15
C LYS A 20 -21.20 5.52 -13.81
N PHE A 21 -20.07 4.84 -13.67
CA PHE A 21 -19.77 3.61 -14.42
C PHE A 21 -19.98 2.33 -13.63
N LYS A 22 -19.93 2.36 -12.30
CA LYS A 22 -20.21 1.20 -11.45
C LYS A 22 -21.65 1.26 -10.94
N ALA A 23 -22.26 0.10 -10.76
CA ALA A 23 -23.64 0.00 -10.28
C ALA A 23 -23.72 0.31 -8.77
N PRO A 24 -24.92 0.61 -8.22
CA PRO A 24 -25.11 0.69 -6.77
C PRO A 24 -24.58 -0.54 -6.04
N PHE A 25 -24.28 -0.37 -4.76
CA PHE A 25 -23.62 -1.36 -3.89
C PHE A 25 -22.14 -1.60 -4.22
N SER A 26 -21.46 -0.63 -4.84
CA SER A 26 -20.05 -0.75 -5.19
C SER A 26 -19.13 -0.12 -4.14
N ILE A 27 -18.07 -0.84 -3.77
CA ILE A 27 -17.02 -0.39 -2.85
C ILE A 27 -15.69 -0.38 -3.63
N ALA A 28 -15.06 0.78 -3.72
CA ALA A 28 -13.69 0.92 -4.20
C ALA A 28 -12.72 0.85 -3.01
N LEU A 29 -11.64 0.10 -3.16
CA LEU A 29 -10.56 0.01 -2.19
C LEU A 29 -9.28 0.62 -2.75
N ASP A 30 -8.53 1.22 -1.85
CA ASP A 30 -7.20 1.80 -1.97
C ASP A 30 -6.64 2.01 -3.38
N GLY A 31 -6.57 3.27 -3.82
CA GLY A 31 -6.04 3.65 -5.11
C GLY A 31 -6.95 3.38 -6.31
N PHE A 32 -8.05 2.64 -6.17
CA PHE A 32 -9.02 2.43 -7.26
C PHE A 32 -9.76 3.73 -7.65
N VAL A 33 -9.98 4.62 -6.68
CA VAL A 33 -10.51 5.96 -6.90
C VAL A 33 -9.52 6.99 -6.38
N ASN A 34 -9.15 7.95 -7.23
CA ASN A 34 -8.31 9.08 -6.85
C ASN A 34 -9.15 10.13 -6.09
N ALA A 35 -9.49 9.82 -4.85
CA ALA A 35 -10.17 10.69 -3.91
C ALA A 35 -9.89 10.20 -2.48
N PRO A 36 -9.99 11.08 -1.46
CA PRO A 36 -10.05 10.62 -0.07
C PRO A 36 -11.27 9.70 0.13
N THR A 37 -11.37 9.06 1.29
CA THR A 37 -12.53 8.25 1.65
C THR A 37 -13.85 8.99 1.45
N ARG A 38 -14.79 8.35 0.75
CA ARG A 38 -16.13 8.90 0.46
C ARG A 38 -17.21 7.85 0.63
N ARG A 39 -18.39 8.32 1.05
CA ARG A 39 -19.60 7.50 1.22
C ARG A 39 -20.75 8.20 0.51
N ASP A 40 -21.53 7.45 -0.24
CA ASP A 40 -22.82 7.89 -0.77
C ASP A 40 -23.86 6.88 -0.36
N HIS A 41 -24.84 7.30 0.43
CA HIS A 41 -25.90 6.41 0.89
C HIS A 41 -26.98 6.21 -0.17
N ARG A 42 -27.07 7.07 -1.21
CA ARG A 42 -28.10 7.00 -2.26
C ARG A 42 -27.59 6.16 -3.43
N GLY A 43 -28.09 4.93 -3.51
CA GLY A 43 -27.49 3.89 -4.34
C GLY A 43 -26.12 3.58 -3.77
N PRO A 44 -26.00 2.80 -2.70
CA PRO A 44 -24.85 2.88 -1.81
C PRO A 44 -23.52 2.69 -2.53
N TYR A 45 -22.62 3.66 -2.38
CA TYR A 45 -21.24 3.62 -2.88
C TYR A 45 -20.29 3.94 -1.73
N ALA A 46 -19.13 3.28 -1.69
CA ALA A 46 -18.03 3.68 -0.83
C ALA A 46 -16.71 3.71 -1.61
N ASN A 47 -15.84 4.62 -1.20
CA ASN A 47 -14.41 4.61 -1.51
C ASN A 47 -13.68 4.63 -0.17
N TYR A 48 -12.83 3.65 0.08
CA TYR A 48 -11.93 3.63 1.22
C TYR A 48 -10.52 3.77 0.69
N ASP A 49 -9.85 4.85 1.05
CA ASP A 49 -8.51 5.19 0.57
C ASP A 49 -7.77 5.97 1.66
N HIS A 50 -6.47 5.70 1.81
CA HIS A 50 -5.64 6.38 2.79
C HIS A 50 -4.42 7.07 2.16
N HIS A 51 -4.35 7.13 0.83
CA HIS A 51 -3.22 7.67 0.08
C HIS A 51 -3.50 9.06 -0.51
N SER A 52 -4.73 9.30 -0.96
CA SER A 52 -5.12 10.41 -1.82
C SER A 52 -5.64 11.61 -1.04
N GLY A 53 -4.76 12.60 -0.83
CA GLY A 53 -5.16 13.90 -0.28
C GLY A 53 -5.49 13.88 1.21
N VAL A 54 -4.83 13.00 1.97
CA VAL A 54 -5.07 12.79 3.40
C VAL A 54 -3.77 12.79 4.20
N ASP A 55 -3.89 13.04 5.50
CA ASP A 55 -2.84 12.74 6.49
C ASP A 55 -2.91 11.25 6.81
N ARG A 56 -1.87 10.49 6.46
CA ARG A 56 -1.84 9.01 6.59
C ARG A 56 -1.79 8.53 8.04
N ILE A 57 -1.31 9.34 8.99
CA ILE A 57 -1.32 8.94 10.41
C ILE A 57 -2.71 9.19 11.00
N ALA A 58 -3.34 10.30 10.59
CA ALA A 58 -4.72 10.60 10.99
C ALA A 58 -5.75 9.69 10.29
N THR A 59 -5.41 9.20 9.08
CA THR A 59 -6.26 8.35 8.24
C THR A 59 -5.78 6.92 8.33
N ARG A 60 -6.56 6.09 9.03
CA ARG A 60 -6.38 4.64 9.14
C ARG A 60 -6.17 3.97 7.78
N SER A 61 -5.56 2.79 7.75
CA SER A 61 -5.48 1.97 6.54
C SER A 61 -6.87 1.63 6.00
N THR A 62 -6.93 1.23 4.73
CA THR A 62 -8.18 0.87 4.07
C THR A 62 -8.87 -0.28 4.78
N SER A 63 -8.12 -1.28 5.24
CA SER A 63 -8.62 -2.43 5.98
C SER A 63 -9.22 -2.02 7.32
N ASP A 64 -8.55 -1.19 8.12
CA ASP A 64 -9.11 -0.73 9.39
C ASP A 64 -10.33 0.20 9.20
N GLN A 65 -10.35 1.01 8.14
CA GLN A 65 -11.55 1.74 7.74
C GLN A 65 -12.72 0.78 7.44
N VAL A 66 -12.49 -0.26 6.64
CA VAL A 66 -13.49 -1.29 6.32
C VAL A 66 -13.93 -2.04 7.57
N HIS A 67 -12.99 -2.44 8.42
CA HIS A 67 -13.24 -3.14 9.69
C HIS A 67 -14.19 -2.36 10.60
N MET A 68 -13.91 -1.06 10.76
CA MET A 68 -14.77 -0.17 11.54
C MET A 68 -16.16 -0.05 10.90
N GLU A 69 -16.25 0.12 9.59
CA GLU A 69 -17.52 0.30 8.90
C GLU A 69 -18.40 -0.95 9.00
N ILE A 70 -17.84 -2.15 8.89
CA ILE A 70 -18.57 -3.41 9.11
C ILE A 70 -19.17 -3.43 10.52
N ASN A 71 -18.38 -3.09 11.54
CA ASN A 71 -18.84 -3.00 12.93
C ASN A 71 -19.84 -1.86 13.17
N LEU A 72 -19.80 -0.81 12.34
CA LEU A 72 -20.75 0.30 12.33
C LEU A 72 -21.91 0.09 11.35
N ASN A 73 -22.23 -1.17 11.04
CA ASN A 73 -23.39 -1.59 10.26
C ASN A 73 -23.35 -1.22 8.77
N LEU A 74 -22.19 -1.23 8.13
CA LEU A 74 -22.03 -1.08 6.67
C LEU A 74 -23.04 -1.94 5.91
N PHE A 75 -23.13 -3.21 6.27
CA PHE A 75 -24.03 -4.16 5.61
C PHE A 75 -25.50 -3.97 5.95
N ASP A 76 -25.91 -3.11 6.89
CA ASP A 76 -27.33 -2.75 7.00
C ASP A 76 -27.75 -1.84 5.83
N ARG A 77 -26.81 -1.06 5.29
CA ARG A 77 -27.04 -0.25 4.08
C ARG A 77 -26.69 -0.98 2.79
N PHE A 78 -25.63 -1.78 2.78
CA PHE A 78 -25.21 -2.57 1.63
C PHE A 78 -26.00 -3.89 1.52
N ARG A 79 -27.31 -3.77 1.33
CA ARG A 79 -28.26 -4.87 1.15
C ARG A 79 -29.20 -4.61 -0.02
N LYS A 80 -29.46 -5.65 -0.80
CA LYS A 80 -30.51 -5.68 -1.81
C LYS A 80 -31.52 -6.76 -1.42
N ASP A 81 -32.79 -6.37 -1.30
CA ASP A 81 -33.88 -7.27 -0.91
C ASP A 81 -33.60 -8.04 0.40
N GLY A 82 -32.99 -7.35 1.38
CA GLY A 82 -32.59 -7.92 2.68
C GLY A 82 -31.26 -8.69 2.68
N VAL A 83 -30.69 -8.98 1.52
CA VAL A 83 -29.47 -9.79 1.37
C VAL A 83 -28.23 -8.91 1.25
N PRO A 84 -27.17 -9.13 2.08
CA PRO A 84 -25.89 -8.42 1.95
C PRO A 84 -25.35 -8.53 0.52
N THR A 85 -25.11 -7.38 -0.10
CA THR A 85 -24.75 -7.27 -1.51
C THR A 85 -23.69 -6.19 -1.68
N THR A 86 -22.56 -6.54 -2.28
CA THR A 86 -21.57 -5.54 -2.70
C THR A 86 -20.67 -6.02 -3.84
N GLN A 87 -20.21 -5.09 -4.66
CA GLN A 87 -19.16 -5.31 -5.64
C GLN A 87 -17.90 -4.59 -5.17
N ILE A 88 -16.86 -5.34 -4.88
CA ILE A 88 -15.57 -4.86 -4.36
C ILE A 88 -14.66 -4.62 -5.56
N PHE A 89 -14.13 -3.42 -5.69
CA PHE A 89 -13.26 -3.02 -6.79
C PHE A 89 -11.85 -2.69 -6.29
N VAL A 90 -10.86 -3.30 -6.92
CA VAL A 90 -9.43 -3.14 -6.59
C VAL A 90 -8.59 -3.03 -7.86
N ASN A 91 -7.45 -2.32 -7.80
CA ASN A 91 -6.52 -2.17 -8.93
C ASN A 91 -5.08 -2.62 -8.62
N ASP A 92 -4.78 -2.91 -7.35
CA ASP A 92 -3.54 -3.51 -6.85
C ASP A 92 -3.91 -4.55 -5.77
N PRO A 93 -3.17 -5.67 -5.65
CA PRO A 93 -3.45 -6.71 -4.66
C PRO A 93 -2.52 -6.58 -3.43
N ASP A 94 -2.29 -5.37 -2.92
CA ASP A 94 -1.43 -5.15 -1.76
C ASP A 94 -2.01 -5.71 -0.44
N GLU A 95 -1.22 -5.60 0.63
CA GLU A 95 -1.56 -6.20 1.93
C GLU A 95 -2.89 -5.63 2.46
N ASP A 96 -3.06 -4.32 2.38
CA ASP A 96 -4.21 -3.57 2.86
C ASP A 96 -5.48 -3.92 2.07
N THR A 97 -5.41 -3.89 0.73
CA THR A 97 -6.54 -4.27 -0.14
C THR A 97 -6.90 -5.75 -0.04
N CYS A 98 -5.92 -6.64 0.14
CA CYS A 98 -6.18 -8.06 0.38
C CYS A 98 -6.95 -8.27 1.69
N LEU A 99 -6.53 -7.60 2.78
CA LEU A 99 -7.20 -7.70 4.07
C LEU A 99 -8.62 -7.10 3.99
N ALA A 100 -8.75 -5.86 3.50
CA ALA A 100 -10.03 -5.18 3.35
C ALA A 100 -11.05 -5.97 2.51
N SER A 101 -10.60 -6.56 1.40
CA SER A 101 -11.48 -7.39 0.56
C SER A 101 -11.87 -8.71 1.22
N TRP A 102 -10.96 -9.34 1.97
CA TRP A 102 -11.27 -10.53 2.77
C TRP A 102 -12.32 -10.20 3.84
N GLU A 103 -12.17 -9.05 4.52
CA GLU A 103 -13.08 -8.59 5.56
C GLU A 103 -14.50 -8.37 5.04
N LEU A 104 -14.66 -7.74 3.87
CA LEU A 104 -15.96 -7.56 3.23
C LEU A 104 -16.62 -8.89 2.87
N MET A 105 -15.84 -9.90 2.47
CA MET A 105 -16.36 -11.25 2.17
C MET A 105 -16.71 -12.06 3.42
N HIS A 106 -16.04 -11.78 4.54
CA HIS A 106 -16.19 -12.49 5.81
C HIS A 106 -16.82 -11.63 6.91
N PHE A 107 -17.62 -10.64 6.53
CA PHE A 107 -18.10 -9.58 7.43
C PHE A 107 -18.85 -10.09 8.67
N GLU A 108 -19.52 -11.26 8.59
CA GLU A 108 -20.20 -11.87 9.72
C GLU A 108 -19.23 -12.31 10.84
N GLN A 109 -17.97 -12.61 10.51
CA GLN A 109 -16.93 -12.92 11.51
C GLN A 109 -16.37 -11.68 12.20
N ILE A 110 -16.67 -10.50 11.65
CA ILE A 110 -16.16 -9.21 12.13
C ILE A 110 -17.20 -8.50 12.96
N ARG A 111 -18.46 -8.51 12.50
CA ARG A 111 -19.57 -7.76 13.10
C ARG A 111 -19.68 -8.02 14.61
N GLY A 112 -19.78 -6.93 15.37
CA GLY A 112 -19.86 -6.99 16.83
C GLY A 112 -18.53 -7.31 17.51
N HIS A 113 -17.41 -7.06 16.83
CA HIS A 113 -16.05 -7.41 17.28
C HIS A 113 -15.90 -8.90 17.63
N ALA A 114 -16.56 -9.76 16.87
CA ALA A 114 -16.71 -11.17 17.22
C ALA A 114 -15.39 -11.96 17.27
N ASN A 115 -14.34 -11.54 16.56
CA ASN A 115 -13.08 -12.28 16.47
C ASN A 115 -11.84 -11.45 16.87
N PRO A 116 -11.22 -11.70 18.03
CA PRO A 116 -10.05 -10.95 18.50
C PRO A 116 -8.81 -11.14 17.62
N LYS A 117 -8.70 -12.25 16.86
CA LYS A 117 -7.56 -12.47 15.96
C LYS A 117 -7.63 -11.56 14.75
N ILE A 118 -8.83 -11.39 14.17
CA ILE A 118 -9.05 -10.44 13.07
C ILE A 118 -8.71 -9.04 13.55
N ASN A 119 -9.22 -8.63 14.73
CA ASN A 119 -8.91 -7.33 15.33
C ASN A 119 -7.39 -7.13 15.48
N ARG A 120 -6.64 -8.16 15.89
CA ARG A 120 -5.17 -8.10 15.99
C ARG A 120 -4.50 -7.97 14.63
N LEU A 121 -4.96 -8.70 13.60
CA LEU A 121 -4.39 -8.61 12.26
C LEU A 121 -4.57 -7.20 11.68
N VAL A 122 -5.80 -6.68 11.73
CA VAL A 122 -6.14 -5.31 11.30
C VAL A 122 -5.33 -4.27 12.07
N TYR A 123 -5.24 -4.39 13.40
CA TYR A 123 -4.45 -3.48 14.24
C TYR A 123 -2.96 -3.38 13.82
N VAL A 124 -2.36 -4.51 13.45
CA VAL A 124 -0.95 -4.55 13.05
C VAL A 124 -0.77 -4.05 11.62
N GLU A 125 -1.66 -4.45 10.72
CA GLU A 125 -1.71 -3.97 9.32
C GLU A 125 -1.82 -2.44 9.28
N ASP A 126 -2.81 -1.86 9.96
CA ASP A 126 -3.06 -0.40 9.99
C ASP A 126 -1.81 0.41 10.33
N ARG A 127 -1.14 0.03 11.41
CA ARG A 127 0.08 0.71 11.85
C ARG A 127 1.22 0.57 10.86
N LEU A 128 1.36 -0.60 10.24
CA LEU A 128 2.41 -0.80 9.26
C LEU A 128 2.13 0.03 8.02
N ASP A 129 0.91 0.00 7.51
CA ASP A 129 0.59 0.64 6.26
C ASP A 129 0.57 2.17 6.35
N CYS A 130 -0.07 2.74 7.37
CA CYS A 130 -0.06 4.18 7.67
C CYS A 130 1.35 4.76 7.89
N THR A 131 2.30 3.93 8.34
CA THR A 131 3.70 4.33 8.59
C THR A 131 4.67 3.85 7.51
N ALA A 132 4.19 3.34 6.39
CA ALA A 132 5.02 2.76 5.33
C ALA A 132 6.04 1.69 5.83
N GLY A 133 5.63 0.93 6.85
CA GLY A 133 6.37 -0.14 7.50
C GLY A 133 7.31 0.32 8.62
N ALA A 134 7.22 1.59 9.06
CA ALA A 134 8.17 2.17 10.00
C ALA A 134 7.78 2.05 11.48
N TYR A 135 6.55 1.59 11.77
CA TYR A 135 6.08 1.40 13.13
C TYR A 135 6.91 0.30 13.85
N PRO A 136 7.47 0.60 15.04
CA PRO A 136 8.37 -0.32 15.75
C PRO A 136 7.58 -1.41 16.50
N PHE A 137 7.09 -2.41 15.77
CA PHE A 137 6.46 -3.57 16.39
C PHE A 137 7.48 -4.47 17.10
N GLY A 138 7.33 -4.58 18.43
CA GLY A 138 8.10 -5.54 19.23
C GLY A 138 7.60 -6.99 19.11
N ASP A 139 6.39 -7.19 18.59
CA ASP A 139 5.80 -8.51 18.37
C ASP A 139 6.32 -9.16 17.09
N ILE A 140 7.50 -9.78 17.20
CA ILE A 140 8.15 -10.44 16.07
C ILE A 140 7.36 -11.65 15.57
N THR A 141 6.67 -12.39 16.45
CA THR A 141 5.84 -13.53 16.05
C THR A 141 4.71 -13.10 15.14
N MET A 142 3.97 -12.04 15.50
CA MET A 142 2.91 -11.55 14.63
C MET A 142 3.46 -11.00 13.32
N ARG A 143 4.61 -10.33 13.33
CA ARG A 143 5.28 -9.87 12.11
C ARG A 143 5.65 -11.04 11.19
N ARG A 144 6.13 -12.17 11.72
CA ARG A 144 6.42 -13.38 10.94
C ARG A 144 5.17 -14.04 10.37
N LYS A 145 4.07 -14.03 11.13
CA LYS A 145 2.77 -14.49 10.64
C LYS A 145 2.25 -13.60 9.51
N MET A 146 2.34 -12.28 9.63
CA MET A 146 1.99 -11.36 8.53
C MET A 146 2.85 -11.58 7.30
N ALA A 147 4.17 -11.72 7.48
CA ALA A 147 5.07 -12.05 6.38
C ALA A 147 4.65 -13.34 5.67
N TRP A 148 4.16 -14.35 6.41
CA TRP A 148 3.58 -15.53 5.80
C TRP A 148 2.23 -15.25 5.14
N ILE A 149 1.29 -14.57 5.79
CA ILE A 149 -0.04 -14.26 5.23
C ILE A 149 0.07 -13.55 3.88
N PHE A 150 0.94 -12.53 3.81
CA PHE A 150 1.06 -11.66 2.64
C PHE A 150 2.16 -12.08 1.66
N ASP A 151 2.88 -13.17 1.91
CA ASP A 151 3.96 -13.65 1.03
C ASP A 151 3.58 -13.84 -0.46
N PRO A 152 2.35 -14.25 -0.85
CA PRO A 152 1.98 -14.29 -2.27
C PRO A 152 2.10 -12.92 -2.95
N TYR A 153 1.73 -11.86 -2.25
CA TYR A 153 1.87 -10.47 -2.71
C TYR A 153 3.33 -10.00 -2.61
N THR A 154 3.94 -10.10 -1.43
CA THR A 154 5.28 -9.52 -1.20
C THR A 154 6.33 -10.14 -2.11
N ARG A 155 6.24 -11.45 -2.38
CA ARG A 155 7.10 -12.13 -3.34
C ARG A 155 6.87 -11.65 -4.76
N ALA A 156 5.61 -11.56 -5.22
CA ALA A 156 5.30 -11.05 -6.55
C ALA A 156 5.75 -9.60 -6.75
N ARG A 157 5.68 -8.77 -5.69
CA ARG A 157 6.20 -7.40 -5.68
C ARG A 157 7.71 -7.38 -5.80
N PHE A 158 8.41 -8.14 -4.96
CA PHE A 158 9.87 -8.13 -4.90
C PHE A 158 10.52 -8.71 -6.16
N GLU A 159 9.90 -9.73 -6.76
CA GLU A 159 10.32 -10.31 -8.05
C GLU A 159 9.93 -9.44 -9.27
N GLY A 160 9.30 -8.27 -9.04
CA GLY A 160 8.90 -7.35 -10.11
C GLY A 160 7.77 -7.87 -11.01
N ARG A 161 7.05 -8.91 -10.58
CA ARG A 161 6.00 -9.56 -11.38
C ARG A 161 4.69 -8.79 -11.40
N LEU A 162 4.40 -7.99 -10.37
CA LEU A 162 3.11 -7.28 -10.24
C LEU A 162 2.73 -6.45 -11.48
N SER A 163 3.68 -5.71 -12.06
CA SER A 163 3.41 -4.82 -13.19
C SER A 163 2.98 -5.55 -14.47
N GLY A 164 3.23 -6.86 -14.56
CA GLY A 164 2.83 -7.70 -15.70
C GLY A 164 1.55 -8.51 -15.47
N LEU A 165 0.94 -8.43 -14.29
CA LEU A 165 -0.25 -9.22 -13.98
C LEU A 165 -1.50 -8.64 -14.62
N ASN A 166 -2.29 -9.52 -15.25
CA ASN A 166 -3.65 -9.23 -15.63
C ASN A 166 -4.60 -9.42 -14.42
N ALA A 167 -5.90 -9.15 -14.62
CA ALA A 167 -6.91 -9.23 -13.58
C ALA A 167 -6.96 -10.62 -12.90
N GLN A 168 -6.83 -11.70 -13.68
CA GLN A 168 -6.83 -13.06 -13.14
C GLN A 168 -5.58 -13.36 -12.30
N GLY A 169 -4.41 -12.89 -12.74
CA GLY A 169 -3.17 -13.04 -11.99
C GLY A 169 -3.21 -12.32 -10.65
N MET A 170 -3.68 -11.07 -10.61
CA MET A 170 -3.87 -10.32 -9.36
C MET A 170 -4.92 -10.99 -8.46
N LYS A 171 -6.05 -11.43 -9.02
CA LYS A 171 -7.09 -12.14 -8.27
C LYS A 171 -6.55 -13.42 -7.63
N THR A 172 -5.70 -14.17 -8.34
CA THR A 172 -5.07 -15.40 -7.80
C THR A 172 -4.17 -15.09 -6.59
N ILE A 173 -3.45 -13.96 -6.61
CA ILE A 173 -2.67 -13.50 -5.45
C ILE A 173 -3.60 -13.20 -4.27
N MET A 174 -4.67 -12.42 -4.50
CA MET A 174 -5.61 -12.06 -3.44
C MET A 174 -6.28 -13.29 -2.83
N GLU A 175 -6.76 -14.23 -3.65
CA GLU A 175 -7.34 -15.49 -3.19
C GLU A 175 -6.33 -16.33 -2.38
N SER A 176 -5.06 -16.30 -2.77
CA SER A 176 -4.00 -16.97 -2.01
C SER A 176 -3.75 -16.31 -0.65
N VAL A 177 -3.79 -14.97 -0.58
CA VAL A 177 -3.70 -14.23 0.69
C VAL A 177 -4.92 -14.48 1.55
N HIS A 178 -6.13 -14.43 0.98
CA HIS A 178 -7.40 -14.73 1.65
C HIS A 178 -7.37 -16.10 2.33
N ALA A 179 -6.94 -17.14 1.61
CA ALA A 179 -6.79 -18.49 2.16
C ALA A 179 -5.78 -18.56 3.33
N ARG A 180 -4.74 -17.71 3.32
CA ARG A 180 -3.80 -17.61 4.45
C ARG A 180 -4.37 -16.83 5.63
N ILE A 181 -5.23 -15.83 5.39
CA ILE A 181 -6.00 -15.15 6.46
C ILE A 181 -6.96 -16.15 7.12
N ASP A 182 -7.66 -16.98 6.34
CA ASP A 182 -8.55 -18.02 6.88
C ASP A 182 -7.80 -18.96 7.83
N LYS A 183 -6.62 -19.43 7.40
CA LYS A 183 -5.73 -20.25 8.24
C LYS A 183 -5.31 -19.55 9.51
N TYR A 184 -4.94 -18.27 9.45
CA TYR A 184 -4.62 -17.48 10.63
C TYR A 184 -5.80 -17.40 11.61
N VAL A 185 -7.02 -17.18 11.11
CA VAL A 185 -8.22 -17.08 11.91
C VAL A 185 -8.51 -18.38 12.69
N ILE A 186 -8.21 -19.54 12.11
CA ILE A 186 -8.43 -20.86 12.72
C ILE A 186 -7.22 -21.44 13.47
N ASP A 187 -6.18 -20.64 13.77
CA ASP A 187 -4.92 -21.08 14.42
C ASP A 187 -4.05 -22.06 13.59
N ASP A 188 -4.20 -22.08 12.27
CA ASP A 188 -3.36 -22.85 11.33
C ASP A 188 -2.38 -21.96 10.53
N ALA A 189 -2.11 -20.74 11.03
CA ALA A 189 -1.10 -19.87 10.42
C ALA A 189 0.31 -20.39 10.64
N GLN A 190 1.11 -20.30 9.58
CA GLN A 190 2.55 -20.51 9.68
C GLN A 190 3.28 -19.19 9.90
N GLU A 191 4.60 -19.28 10.07
CA GLU A 191 5.50 -18.13 10.20
C GLU A 191 6.51 -18.16 9.05
N SER A 192 6.80 -16.99 8.49
CA SER A 192 7.92 -16.80 7.57
C SER A 192 9.05 -16.05 8.26
N VAL A 193 10.29 -16.34 7.88
CA VAL A 193 11.44 -15.54 8.31
C VAL A 193 11.29 -14.12 7.77
N LEU A 194 11.64 -13.13 8.59
CA LEU A 194 11.68 -11.73 8.16
C LEU A 194 12.98 -11.50 7.37
N GLU A 195 12.98 -11.90 6.11
CA GLU A 195 14.13 -11.76 5.20
C GLU A 195 14.24 -10.33 4.69
N GLY A 196 15.35 -9.67 4.98
CA GLY A 196 15.54 -8.28 4.60
C GLY A 196 16.89 -7.73 5.04
N GLU A 197 17.74 -7.47 4.07
CA GLU A 197 18.99 -6.75 4.25
C GLU A 197 19.02 -5.55 3.32
N TYR A 198 19.95 -4.63 3.57
CA TYR A 198 20.20 -3.54 2.65
C TYR A 198 21.70 -3.34 2.51
N LYS A 199 22.11 -2.87 1.33
CA LYS A 199 23.47 -2.39 1.10
C LYS A 199 23.44 -0.88 0.97
N ARG A 200 24.05 -0.17 1.91
CA ARG A 200 24.32 1.25 1.74
C ARG A 200 25.37 1.44 0.66
N VAL A 201 25.06 2.28 -0.33
CA VAL A 201 25.96 2.59 -1.45
C VAL A 201 26.32 4.08 -1.52
N GLY A 202 25.67 4.91 -0.71
CA GLY A 202 25.92 6.34 -0.62
C GLY A 202 25.00 7.01 0.40
N GLY A 203 24.71 8.29 0.19
CA GLY A 203 23.74 9.08 0.94
C GLY A 203 24.29 10.45 1.33
N GLY A 204 23.69 11.03 2.36
CA GLY A 204 24.11 12.30 2.94
C GLY A 204 24.24 12.23 4.45
N LYS A 205 24.34 13.41 5.07
CA LYS A 205 24.48 13.55 6.54
C LYS A 205 23.30 12.95 7.31
N SER A 206 22.08 13.08 6.77
CA SER A 206 20.83 12.71 7.44
C SER A 206 20.01 11.63 6.70
N TRP A 207 20.52 11.07 5.60
CA TRP A 207 19.82 10.07 4.80
C TRP A 207 20.78 9.06 4.15
N ALA A 208 20.29 7.87 3.80
CA ALA A 208 21.09 6.82 3.15
C ALA A 208 20.59 6.49 1.74
N LEU A 209 21.52 6.31 0.78
CA LEU A 209 21.22 5.69 -0.51
C LEU A 209 21.50 4.20 -0.39
N VAL A 210 20.50 3.36 -0.64
CA VAL A 210 20.56 1.92 -0.36
C VAL A 210 20.04 1.06 -1.50
N LYS A 211 20.56 -0.17 -1.62
CA LYS A 211 19.93 -1.25 -2.37
C LYS A 211 19.22 -2.17 -1.38
N GLU A 212 17.92 -2.37 -1.53
CA GLU A 212 17.13 -3.27 -0.71
C GLU A 212 17.23 -4.71 -1.23
N ASN A 213 17.47 -5.67 -0.31
CA ASN A 213 17.53 -7.10 -0.58
C ASN A 213 16.52 -7.82 0.33
N GLY A 214 15.36 -8.17 -0.21
CA GLY A 214 14.30 -8.89 0.49
C GLY A 214 13.18 -7.98 1.01
N PRO A 215 11.99 -8.55 1.28
CA PRO A 215 10.78 -7.82 1.60
C PRO A 215 10.85 -7.06 2.94
N ALA A 216 11.67 -7.50 3.90
CA ALA A 216 11.83 -6.86 5.21
C ALA A 216 12.99 -5.85 5.27
N ALA A 217 13.66 -5.52 4.15
CA ALA A 217 14.84 -4.65 4.13
C ALA A 217 14.62 -3.28 4.83
N ARG A 218 13.42 -2.70 4.68
CA ARG A 218 13.03 -1.45 5.34
C ARG A 218 12.99 -1.55 6.87
N MET A 219 12.58 -2.70 7.41
CA MET A 219 12.61 -2.93 8.85
C MET A 219 14.06 -2.90 9.36
N SER A 220 14.99 -3.52 8.64
CA SER A 220 16.41 -3.51 8.97
C SER A 220 17.00 -2.11 8.91
N LEU A 221 16.65 -1.29 7.91
CA LEU A 221 17.04 0.13 7.86
C LEU A 221 16.65 0.88 9.14
N TYR A 222 15.38 0.76 9.56
CA TYR A 222 14.89 1.48 10.74
C TYR A 222 15.48 0.97 12.05
N ASN A 223 15.76 -0.34 12.15
CA ASN A 223 16.42 -0.94 13.31
C ASN A 223 17.86 -0.44 13.46
N ASP A 224 18.55 -0.17 12.35
CA ASP A 224 19.90 0.40 12.35
C ASP A 224 19.91 1.94 12.53
N GLY A 225 18.75 2.55 12.81
CA GLY A 225 18.62 3.98 13.04
C GLY A 225 18.63 4.83 11.76
N ILE A 226 18.53 4.21 10.57
CA ILE A 226 18.40 4.94 9.31
C ILE A 226 16.95 5.42 9.18
N ASN A 227 16.73 6.68 9.54
CA ASN A 227 15.38 7.26 9.58
C ASN A 227 14.96 7.95 8.27
N ALA A 228 15.88 8.15 7.33
CA ALA A 228 15.60 8.63 5.97
C ALA A 228 16.46 7.89 4.95
N PHE A 229 15.86 7.52 3.83
CA PHE A 229 16.53 6.75 2.79
C PHE A 229 16.00 7.05 1.39
N VAL A 230 16.83 6.73 0.42
CA VAL A 230 16.42 6.47 -0.96
C VAL A 230 16.84 5.06 -1.29
N SER A 231 15.90 4.22 -1.70
CA SER A 231 16.21 2.90 -2.25
C SER A 231 15.98 2.87 -3.75
N PHE A 232 16.69 1.98 -4.44
CA PHE A 232 16.59 1.90 -5.89
C PHE A 232 16.74 0.49 -6.45
N PHE A 233 16.12 0.30 -7.62
CA PHE A 233 16.20 -0.90 -8.44
C PHE A 233 16.57 -0.51 -9.87
N ASP A 234 17.46 -1.28 -10.50
CA ASP A 234 17.81 -1.13 -11.91
C ASP A 234 16.81 -1.90 -12.77
N ASN A 235 16.17 -1.23 -13.74
CA ASN A 235 15.23 -1.87 -14.65
C ASN A 235 15.93 -2.63 -15.80
N GLY A 236 17.26 -2.56 -15.91
CA GLY A 236 18.05 -3.23 -16.95
C GLY A 236 18.00 -2.56 -18.33
N ASN A 237 17.35 -1.40 -18.43
CA ASN A 237 17.17 -0.63 -19.67
C ASN A 237 17.70 0.82 -19.57
N GLY A 238 18.60 1.08 -18.61
CA GLY A 238 19.12 2.43 -18.34
C GLY A 238 18.14 3.34 -17.62
N THR A 239 17.11 2.78 -16.98
CA THR A 239 16.23 3.50 -16.07
C THR A 239 16.21 2.84 -14.69
N TRP A 240 15.91 3.62 -13.67
CA TRP A 240 15.89 3.20 -12.28
C TRP A 240 14.52 3.43 -11.66
N ARG A 241 14.09 2.52 -10.79
CA ARG A 241 12.97 2.76 -9.88
C ARG A 241 13.52 3.25 -8.56
N TYR A 242 13.03 4.38 -8.07
CA TYR A 242 13.39 4.93 -6.77
C TYR A 242 12.21 4.85 -5.81
N MET A 243 12.53 4.65 -4.54
CA MET A 243 11.64 4.88 -3.41
C MET A 243 12.31 5.90 -2.49
N TYR A 244 11.57 6.94 -2.11
CA TYR A 244 12.00 7.96 -1.18
C TYR A 244 11.24 7.75 0.11
N GLY A 245 11.94 7.56 1.23
CA GLY A 245 11.31 7.22 2.49
C GLY A 245 11.88 7.97 3.68
N ARG A 246 11.00 8.32 4.62
CA ARG A 246 11.37 8.76 5.95
C ARG A 246 10.45 8.11 6.99
N ARG A 247 11.01 7.85 8.17
CA ARG A 247 10.32 7.12 9.25
C ARG A 247 9.07 7.85 9.76
N SER A 248 9.10 9.18 9.80
CA SER A 248 7.97 10.00 10.26
C SER A 248 8.09 11.44 9.78
N ALA A 249 7.04 12.23 10.00
CA ALA A 249 7.03 13.67 9.74
C ALA A 249 8.11 14.46 10.51
N TRP A 250 8.62 13.90 11.62
CA TRP A 250 9.66 14.49 12.46
C TRP A 250 11.08 14.28 11.92
N VAL A 251 11.24 13.45 10.89
CA VAL A 251 12.52 13.28 10.22
C VAL A 251 12.67 14.36 9.16
N ASP A 252 13.74 15.13 9.26
CA ASP A 252 14.08 16.18 8.31
C ASP A 252 14.64 15.58 7.00
N PHE A 253 13.70 15.18 6.13
CA PHE A 253 13.95 14.73 4.77
C PHE A 253 12.81 15.23 3.87
N PRO A 254 13.04 16.22 3.00
CA PRO A 254 11.99 17.02 2.37
C PRO A 254 11.39 16.34 1.11
N ILE A 255 10.84 15.14 1.25
CA ILE A 255 10.30 14.30 0.16
C ILE A 255 9.38 15.10 -0.79
N LEU A 256 8.42 15.86 -0.25
CA LEU A 256 7.49 16.64 -1.08
C LEU A 256 8.17 17.71 -1.94
N ARG A 257 9.30 18.27 -1.48
CA ARG A 257 10.08 19.24 -2.25
C ARG A 257 10.93 18.57 -3.32
N LEU A 258 11.25 17.28 -3.16
CA LEU A 258 12.00 16.50 -4.16
C LEU A 258 11.16 16.26 -5.41
N TYR A 259 9.86 15.95 -5.28
CA TYR A 259 9.03 15.62 -6.44
C TYR A 259 9.05 16.68 -7.56
N PRO A 260 8.72 17.97 -7.34
CA PRO A 260 8.74 18.96 -8.42
C PRO A 260 10.15 19.19 -8.98
N LEU A 261 11.19 19.09 -8.15
CA LEU A 261 12.58 19.20 -8.59
C LEU A 261 12.95 18.05 -9.53
N LEU A 262 12.77 16.82 -9.09
CA LEU A 262 13.06 15.62 -9.87
C LEU A 262 12.21 15.58 -11.13
N ASN A 263 10.94 15.96 -11.03
CA ASN A 263 10.07 16.06 -12.21
C ASN A 263 10.48 17.13 -13.22
N LYS A 264 11.27 18.13 -12.81
CA LYS A 264 11.78 19.13 -13.76
C LYS A 264 13.01 18.64 -14.53
N ILE A 265 13.82 17.79 -13.90
CA ILE A 265 15.14 17.41 -14.42
C ILE A 265 15.18 15.99 -14.99
N ASP A 266 14.23 15.12 -14.64
CA ASP A 266 14.22 13.73 -15.11
C ASP A 266 13.87 13.65 -16.61
N PRO A 267 14.75 13.10 -17.46
CA PRO A 267 14.51 12.98 -18.90
C PRO A 267 13.45 11.94 -19.32
N CYS A 268 12.82 11.21 -18.39
CA CYS A 268 11.97 10.05 -18.72
C CYS A 268 10.60 10.38 -19.36
N GLY A 269 10.27 11.65 -19.55
CA GLY A 269 8.96 12.07 -20.08
C GLY A 269 7.87 11.96 -19.02
N ILE A 270 7.53 13.10 -18.43
CA ILE A 270 6.63 13.16 -17.27
C ILE A 270 5.22 13.52 -17.71
N SER A 271 4.25 12.79 -17.16
CA SER A 271 2.83 13.10 -17.30
C SER A 271 2.15 13.06 -15.94
N GLU A 272 0.90 13.53 -15.86
CA GLU A 272 0.14 13.61 -14.62
C GLU A 272 0.06 12.26 -13.87
N GLY A 273 0.01 11.14 -14.61
CA GLY A 273 -0.01 9.78 -14.07
C GLY A 273 1.32 9.02 -14.14
N ASN A 274 2.41 9.66 -14.57
CA ASN A 274 3.74 9.03 -14.68
C ASN A 274 4.82 10.05 -14.31
N ARG A 275 5.02 10.25 -13.01
CA ARG A 275 5.92 11.25 -12.43
C ARG A 275 6.47 10.78 -11.08
N HIS A 276 7.52 11.44 -10.58
CA HIS A 276 7.92 11.33 -9.17
C HIS A 276 6.80 11.87 -8.30
N ALA A 277 6.26 11.04 -7.42
CA ALA A 277 5.12 11.38 -6.58
C ALA A 277 5.01 10.41 -5.39
N GLY A 278 4.10 10.73 -4.49
CA GLY A 278 3.77 9.94 -3.31
C GLY A 278 3.31 10.85 -2.18
N SER A 279 3.34 10.29 -0.99
CA SER A 279 3.06 11.02 0.25
C SER A 279 4.28 11.80 0.71
N ASP A 280 4.16 12.43 1.87
CA ASP A 280 5.25 13.11 2.55
C ASP A 280 6.15 12.16 3.34
N THR A 281 5.76 10.91 3.57
CA THR A 281 6.55 9.89 4.30
C THR A 281 7.19 8.86 3.38
N ILE A 282 6.48 8.47 2.32
CA ILE A 282 6.94 7.52 1.31
C ILE A 282 6.47 7.94 -0.08
N GLY A 283 7.31 7.77 -1.08
CA GLY A 283 6.95 7.88 -2.49
C GLY A 283 7.99 7.29 -3.40
N GLY A 284 7.94 7.61 -4.69
CA GLY A 284 8.86 7.01 -5.64
C GLY A 284 8.87 7.66 -7.01
N SER A 285 9.65 7.04 -7.90
CA SER A 285 9.81 7.41 -9.30
C SER A 285 8.58 7.08 -10.15
N PRO A 286 8.49 7.58 -11.40
CA PRO A 286 7.42 7.23 -12.34
C PRO A 286 7.22 5.71 -12.49
N ARG A 287 6.00 5.22 -12.27
CA ARG A 287 5.71 3.77 -12.25
C ARG A 287 5.93 3.08 -13.60
N LYS A 288 5.60 3.75 -14.71
CA LYS A 288 5.63 3.13 -16.06
C LYS A 288 7.02 3.18 -16.69
N THR A 289 7.72 4.30 -16.54
CA THR A 289 9.00 4.53 -17.23
C THR A 289 10.22 4.38 -16.35
N GLY A 290 10.05 4.39 -15.02
CA GLY A 290 11.16 4.67 -14.11
C GLY A 290 11.71 6.09 -14.31
N SER A 291 12.87 6.32 -13.72
CA SER A 291 13.68 7.54 -13.80
C SER A 291 14.91 7.30 -14.67
N LYS A 292 15.34 8.31 -15.44
CA LYS A 292 16.63 8.29 -16.15
C LYS A 292 17.78 8.93 -15.36
N ILE A 293 17.53 9.35 -14.12
CA ILE A 293 18.56 9.88 -13.22
C ILE A 293 19.30 8.69 -12.62
N SER A 294 20.62 8.62 -12.77
CA SER A 294 21.42 7.55 -12.17
C SER A 294 21.48 7.68 -10.64
N PRO A 295 21.73 6.60 -9.87
CA PRO A 295 21.80 6.69 -8.41
C PRO A 295 22.87 7.68 -7.92
N GLN A 296 23.99 7.76 -8.64
CA GLN A 296 25.08 8.70 -8.36
C GLN A 296 24.67 10.15 -8.62
N ASP A 297 23.99 10.42 -9.74
CA ASP A 297 23.49 11.76 -10.05
C ASP A 297 22.41 12.18 -9.05
N LEU A 298 21.52 11.26 -8.69
CA LEU A 298 20.48 11.50 -7.70
C LEU A 298 21.09 11.85 -6.33
N GLU A 299 22.08 11.09 -5.86
CA GLU A 299 22.81 11.39 -4.63
C GLU A 299 23.42 12.80 -4.66
N LYS A 300 24.09 13.16 -5.75
CA LYS A 300 24.65 14.50 -5.93
C LYS A 300 23.59 15.59 -5.88
N ILE A 301 22.49 15.42 -6.63
CA ILE A 301 21.36 16.36 -6.66
C ILE A 301 20.77 16.54 -5.25
N LEU A 302 20.57 15.44 -4.52
CA LEU A 302 20.02 15.48 -3.17
C LEU A 302 20.99 16.16 -2.20
N ASN A 303 22.27 15.80 -2.20
CA ASN A 303 23.25 16.44 -1.30
C ASN A 303 23.39 17.94 -1.58
N GLU A 304 23.50 18.38 -2.85
CA GLU A 304 23.55 19.81 -3.20
C GLU A 304 22.31 20.59 -2.72
N ARG A 305 21.13 19.96 -2.71
CA ARG A 305 19.87 20.63 -2.39
C ARG A 305 19.47 20.53 -0.92
N LEU A 306 19.90 19.47 -0.22
CA LEU A 306 19.66 19.27 1.21
C LEU A 306 20.65 20.06 2.08
N HIS A 307 21.79 20.49 1.52
CA HIS A 307 22.72 21.41 2.20
C HIS A 307 22.31 22.89 2.10
N LEU A 308 21.24 23.22 1.37
CA LEU A 308 20.73 24.58 1.20
C LEU A 308 19.49 24.87 2.09
N GLY A 309 19.28 24.07 3.13
CA GLY A 309 18.20 24.20 4.11
C GLY A 309 18.69 24.75 5.45
#